data_AF-A0A7C7S3Y7-F1
#
_entry.id   AF-A0A7C7S3Y7-F1
#
_cell.length_a   1.000
_cell.length_b   1.000
_cell.length_c   1.000
_cell.angle_alpha   90.00
_cell.angle_beta   90.00
_cell.angle_gamma   90.00
#
_symmetry.space_group_name_H-M   'P 1'
#
loop_
_entity.id
_entity.type
_entity.pdbx_description
1 polymer ?
#
loop_
_entity_poly.entity_id
_entity_poly.type
_entity_poly.pdbx_seq_one_letter_code
_entity_poly.pdbx_strand_id
1 'polypeptide(L)'
;AGTFVKDADPLIIQDLRGKARLLKAETYAHDYPFCWRCDTPLLYYALDSWFIASTGKKDEIIAENERVSWYPEHVGRGRFGDFLRSMRDWALSRDRFWGTPLPVWVCGGCGAQRVIGSRAELVEHALDPELARTVELHRPYVDRVELRCHCGGAMRRVPYVLDTWFDSGSMHTAQWHYPFENEELFRQSYPADFICEALDQTRGWFYTLLVTGVLVHGKTPYRNVLVTGMGLDAQGQKMSKSRGNVLDPLPIADQHGADAVRWYLISESAPWTLRRIDVKGVAKARFGFLDTVRNSHDFFALYAGIDGFDPKTHPAPEVRPALDRWLSSRLSSAVAGVTEALDRYDVVGACGELTRLVDDLSNWYIRLSRPRFWGEGLSQDKLAAYHSLYEALRTLALLLAPFTPFLAEAMWSSLRRAGEPESVHLADWPAPGPRDEALERAMQRVREVASLGLAARNLAKVKVRQPLAALYVVKKPGDEAVPQELWDLARAELNVRELSLVEDLSQFRVPKLSPNFRALGPRLGPLAQKAAAAISATDPRALWGELAQMGKASLDLGGEQVEVTQEDVHVSWEAAPGFVVLAEPEGEV
;
A
#
# COMPACT_ATOMS: atom_id res chain seq x y z
N ALA A 1 11.39 -37.59 -43.11
CA ALA A 1 9.99 -37.14 -43.07
C ALA A 1 9.31 -37.79 -41.87
N GLY A 2 8.41 -37.08 -41.16
CA GLY A 2 7.77 -37.58 -39.93
C GLY A 2 8.50 -37.27 -38.62
N THR A 3 9.65 -36.59 -38.68
CA THR A 3 10.45 -36.17 -37.52
C THR A 3 9.96 -34.81 -37.01
N PHE A 4 9.89 -34.61 -35.69
CA PHE A 4 9.59 -33.31 -35.11
C PHE A 4 10.65 -32.28 -35.50
N VAL A 5 10.24 -31.02 -35.71
CA VAL A 5 11.11 -30.02 -36.36
C VAL A 5 12.42 -29.77 -35.61
N LYS A 6 12.39 -29.73 -34.26
CA LYS A 6 13.61 -29.50 -33.46
C LYS A 6 14.53 -30.71 -33.46
N ASP A 7 13.99 -31.92 -33.55
CA ASP A 7 14.77 -33.16 -33.66
C ASP A 7 15.34 -33.34 -35.08
N ALA A 8 14.73 -32.67 -36.07
CA ALA A 8 15.22 -32.68 -37.44
C ALA A 8 16.43 -31.74 -37.64
N ASP A 9 16.60 -30.70 -36.81
CA ASP A 9 17.68 -29.71 -36.95
C ASP A 9 19.08 -30.36 -37.04
N PRO A 10 19.50 -31.29 -36.14
CA PRO A 10 20.80 -31.95 -36.23
C PRO A 10 20.98 -32.79 -37.49
N LEU A 11 19.91 -33.47 -37.94
CA LEU A 11 19.92 -34.31 -39.14
C LEU A 11 20.08 -33.46 -40.40
N ILE A 12 19.41 -32.32 -40.46
CA ILE A 12 19.52 -31.34 -41.55
C ILE A 12 20.94 -30.78 -41.60
N ILE A 13 21.52 -30.42 -40.45
CA ILE A 13 22.91 -29.94 -40.37
C ILE A 13 23.88 -31.01 -40.89
N GLN A 14 23.69 -32.28 -40.52
CA GLN A 14 24.54 -33.38 -40.98
C GLN A 14 24.43 -33.59 -42.50
N ASP A 15 23.22 -33.55 -43.06
CA ASP A 15 22.98 -33.66 -44.51
C ASP A 15 23.65 -32.51 -45.28
N LEU A 16 23.49 -31.27 -44.82
CA LEU A 16 24.13 -30.10 -45.43
C LEU A 16 25.66 -30.18 -45.37
N ARG A 17 26.21 -30.68 -44.26
CA ARG A 17 27.65 -30.93 -44.11
C ARG A 17 28.13 -32.00 -45.10
N GLY A 18 27.42 -33.12 -45.20
CA GLY A 18 27.74 -34.22 -46.14
C GLY A 18 27.70 -33.79 -47.60
N LYS A 19 26.88 -32.78 -47.94
CA LYS A 19 26.76 -32.19 -49.28
C LYS A 19 27.70 -31.02 -49.56
N ALA A 20 28.61 -30.69 -48.62
CA ALA A 20 29.49 -29.52 -48.70
C ALA A 20 28.74 -28.19 -48.93
N ARG A 21 27.52 -28.06 -48.40
CA ARG A 21 26.67 -26.85 -48.47
C ARG A 21 26.56 -26.11 -47.12
N LEU A 22 27.30 -26.56 -46.11
CA LEU A 22 27.34 -25.94 -44.79
C LEU A 22 28.56 -25.03 -44.68
N LEU A 23 28.35 -23.72 -44.60
CA LEU A 23 29.43 -22.76 -44.36
C LEU A 23 29.91 -22.80 -42.91
N LYS A 24 28.97 -22.74 -41.96
CA LYS A 24 29.25 -22.69 -40.52
C LYS A 24 28.04 -23.22 -39.74
N ALA A 25 28.29 -23.91 -38.62
CA ALA A 25 27.26 -24.31 -37.66
C ALA A 25 27.74 -23.94 -36.26
N GLU A 26 26.94 -23.17 -35.53
CA GLU A 26 27.24 -22.69 -34.19
C GLU A 26 26.00 -22.74 -33.31
N THR A 27 26.20 -22.85 -32.00
CA THR A 27 25.13 -22.72 -31.01
C THR A 27 24.82 -21.24 -30.81
N TYR A 28 23.54 -20.86 -30.87
CA TYR A 28 23.09 -19.48 -30.70
C TYR A 28 22.12 -19.34 -29.53
N ALA A 29 22.55 -18.67 -28.46
CA ALA A 29 21.73 -18.36 -27.30
C ALA A 29 20.90 -17.09 -27.56
N HIS A 30 19.57 -17.23 -27.50
CA HIS A 30 18.60 -16.14 -27.69
C HIS A 30 17.28 -16.46 -27.00
N ASP A 31 16.42 -15.45 -26.84
CA ASP A 31 15.06 -15.63 -26.31
C ASP A 31 14.14 -16.25 -27.36
N TYR A 32 13.46 -17.33 -26.99
CA TYR A 32 12.55 -18.06 -27.88
C TYR A 32 11.14 -18.16 -27.27
N PRO A 33 10.07 -18.03 -28.06
CA PRO A 33 8.71 -18.12 -27.54
C PRO A 33 8.31 -19.58 -27.27
N PHE A 34 7.63 -19.79 -26.13
CA PHE A 34 7.10 -21.08 -25.71
C PHE A 34 5.60 -20.98 -25.43
N CYS A 35 4.90 -22.11 -25.56
CA CYS A 35 3.49 -22.18 -25.20
C CYS A 35 3.32 -21.89 -23.70
N TRP A 36 2.57 -20.85 -23.36
CA TRP A 36 2.34 -20.40 -21.98
C TRP A 36 1.65 -21.44 -21.08
N ARG A 37 1.17 -22.55 -21.65
CA ARG A 37 0.47 -23.62 -20.94
C ARG A 37 1.26 -24.92 -20.81
N CYS A 38 2.05 -25.29 -21.81
CA CYS A 38 2.74 -26.58 -21.85
C CYS A 38 4.24 -26.50 -22.16
N ASP A 39 4.80 -25.29 -22.21
CA ASP A 39 6.24 -25.03 -22.36
C ASP A 39 6.88 -25.67 -23.60
N THR A 40 6.10 -26.02 -24.62
CA THR A 40 6.61 -26.49 -25.91
C THR A 40 7.08 -25.32 -26.76
N PRO A 41 8.20 -25.42 -27.51
CA PRO A 41 8.67 -24.35 -28.40
C PRO A 41 7.60 -24.00 -29.43
N LEU A 42 7.29 -22.71 -29.58
CA LEU A 42 6.33 -22.25 -30.59
C LEU A 42 6.98 -22.15 -31.96
N LEU A 43 6.19 -22.42 -32.99
CA LEU A 43 6.59 -22.32 -34.39
C LEU A 43 5.65 -21.35 -35.08
N TYR A 44 6.19 -20.46 -35.90
CA TYR A 44 5.38 -19.69 -36.83
C TYR A 44 4.97 -20.60 -37.98
N TYR A 45 3.66 -20.77 -38.16
CA TYR A 45 3.09 -21.65 -39.16
C TYR A 45 1.91 -20.97 -39.84
N ALA A 46 1.79 -21.13 -41.16
CA ALA A 46 0.66 -20.61 -41.91
C ALA A 46 -0.53 -21.57 -41.76
N LEU A 47 -1.62 -21.08 -41.16
CA LEU A 47 -2.86 -21.81 -40.94
C LEU A 47 -4.05 -20.91 -41.29
N ASP A 48 -5.14 -21.51 -41.75
CA ASP A 48 -6.42 -20.82 -41.87
C ASP A 48 -6.91 -20.44 -40.46
N SER A 49 -7.22 -19.16 -40.27
CA SER A 49 -7.67 -18.62 -38.98
C SER A 49 -8.62 -17.44 -39.21
N TRP A 50 -9.53 -17.25 -38.26
CA TRP A 50 -10.40 -16.08 -38.16
C TRP A 50 -9.74 -15.01 -37.30
N PHE A 51 -9.84 -13.76 -37.74
CA PHE A 51 -9.24 -12.61 -37.07
C PHE A 51 -10.30 -11.53 -36.81
N ILE A 52 -10.16 -10.85 -35.67
CA ILE A 52 -10.80 -9.55 -35.46
C ILE A 52 -9.84 -8.50 -35.99
N ALA A 53 -10.31 -7.65 -36.90
CA ALA A 53 -9.56 -6.54 -37.49
C ALA A 53 -9.36 -5.37 -36.50
N SER A 54 -8.82 -5.66 -35.31
CA SER A 54 -8.67 -4.72 -34.20
C SER A 54 -7.73 -3.56 -34.54
N THR A 55 -6.81 -3.73 -35.49
CA THR A 55 -5.93 -2.64 -35.94
C THR A 55 -6.69 -1.53 -36.67
N GLY A 56 -7.85 -1.82 -37.26
CA GLY A 56 -8.71 -0.82 -37.90
C GLY A 56 -9.30 0.19 -36.92
N LYS A 57 -9.23 -0.08 -35.61
CA LYS A 57 -9.74 0.76 -34.51
C LYS A 57 -8.66 1.14 -33.50
N LYS A 58 -7.39 0.97 -33.88
CA LYS A 58 -6.22 1.14 -33.00
C LYS A 58 -6.13 2.53 -32.37
N ASP A 59 -6.31 3.59 -33.16
CA ASP A 59 -6.17 4.96 -32.64
C ASP A 59 -7.26 5.30 -31.63
N GLU A 60 -8.48 4.80 -31.86
CA GLU A 60 -9.62 4.95 -30.93
C GLU A 60 -9.39 4.15 -29.65
N ILE A 61 -8.85 2.92 -29.75
CA ILE A 61 -8.47 2.09 -28.58
C ILE A 61 -7.41 2.80 -27.73
N ILE A 62 -6.40 3.42 -28.37
CA ILE A 62 -5.36 4.18 -27.67
C ILE A 62 -5.96 5.43 -27.00
N ALA A 63 -6.81 6.18 -27.71
CA ALA A 63 -7.46 7.37 -27.16
C ALA A 63 -8.37 7.03 -25.96
N GLU A 64 -9.09 5.92 -26.01
CA GLU A 64 -9.91 5.46 -24.88
C GLU A 64 -9.06 4.97 -23.70
N ASN A 65 -7.90 4.36 -23.95
CA ASN A 65 -6.95 4.03 -22.88
C ASN A 65 -6.41 5.26 -22.16
N GLU A 66 -6.19 6.38 -22.86
CA GLU A 66 -5.71 7.64 -22.27
C GLU A 66 -6.72 8.28 -21.31
N ARG A 67 -8.00 7.91 -21.40
CA ARG A 67 -9.07 8.35 -20.48
C ARG A 67 -9.15 7.52 -19.20
N VAL A 68 -8.45 6.40 -19.14
CA VAL A 68 -8.47 5.49 -17.98
C VAL A 68 -7.45 5.97 -16.93
N SER A 69 -7.87 5.97 -15.67
CA SER A 69 -6.99 6.22 -14.53
C SER A 69 -6.29 4.93 -14.10
N TRP A 70 -4.99 4.85 -14.34
CA TRP A 70 -4.17 3.67 -14.03
C TRP A 70 -3.37 3.86 -12.74
N TYR A 71 -3.35 2.82 -11.91
CA TYR A 71 -2.60 2.76 -10.66
C TYR A 71 -1.65 1.57 -10.71
N PRO A 72 -0.34 1.78 -10.94
CA PRO A 72 0.36 3.05 -11.12
C PRO A 72 0.30 3.55 -12.57
N GLU A 73 0.38 4.88 -12.74
CA GLU A 73 0.17 5.55 -14.05
C GLU A 73 1.10 5.03 -15.16
N HIS A 74 2.37 4.76 -14.82
CA HIS A 74 3.38 4.31 -15.78
C HIS A 74 3.07 2.94 -16.39
N VAL A 75 2.22 2.11 -15.77
CA VAL A 75 1.79 0.84 -16.37
C VAL A 75 0.81 1.09 -17.51
N GLY A 76 -0.17 1.97 -17.30
CA GLY A 76 -1.18 2.30 -18.30
C GLY A 76 -0.61 3.05 -19.50
N ARG A 77 0.15 4.12 -19.25
CA ARG A 77 0.75 4.95 -20.31
C ARG A 77 1.98 4.32 -20.95
N GLY A 78 2.77 3.58 -20.17
CA GLY A 78 3.97 2.89 -20.64
C GLY A 78 3.65 1.48 -21.13
N ARG A 79 3.84 0.46 -20.28
CA ARG A 79 3.79 -0.97 -20.65
C ARG A 79 2.54 -1.38 -21.46
N PHE A 80 1.37 -0.87 -21.06
CA PHE A 80 0.11 -1.15 -21.75
C PHE A 80 -0.06 -0.26 -22.99
N GLY A 81 0.19 1.05 -22.90
CA GLY A 81 0.18 1.96 -24.04
C GLY A 81 1.10 1.52 -25.20
N ASP A 82 2.35 1.15 -24.89
CA ASP A 82 3.34 0.68 -25.88
C ASP A 82 2.92 -0.61 -26.57
N PHE A 83 2.16 -1.45 -25.87
CA PHE A 83 1.55 -2.63 -26.47
C PHE A 83 0.47 -2.28 -27.47
N LEU A 84 -0.43 -1.37 -27.10
CA LEU A 84 -1.49 -0.93 -28.00
C LEU A 84 -0.88 -0.30 -29.26
N ARG A 85 0.22 0.44 -29.13
CA ARG A 85 0.96 0.99 -30.30
C ARG A 85 1.55 -0.09 -31.20
N SER A 86 1.84 -1.28 -30.69
CA SER A 86 2.39 -2.40 -31.46
C SER A 86 1.37 -3.52 -31.73
N MET A 87 0.10 -3.31 -31.41
CA MET A 87 -0.94 -4.34 -31.57
C MET A 87 -1.07 -4.83 -33.01
N ARG A 88 -1.58 -6.05 -33.15
CA ARG A 88 -1.91 -6.71 -34.41
C ARG A 88 -3.36 -7.14 -34.37
N ASP A 89 -3.88 -7.54 -35.52
CA ASP A 89 -5.20 -8.14 -35.59
C ASP A 89 -5.25 -9.39 -34.72
N TRP A 90 -6.34 -9.53 -33.98
CA TRP A 90 -6.45 -10.56 -32.97
C TRP A 90 -6.92 -11.87 -33.61
N ALA A 91 -6.03 -12.87 -33.63
CA ALA A 91 -6.36 -14.24 -34.01
C ALA A 91 -7.39 -14.83 -33.04
N LEU A 92 -8.63 -14.97 -33.51
CA LEU A 92 -9.80 -15.31 -32.69
C LEU A 92 -10.08 -16.82 -32.65
N SER A 93 -9.97 -17.52 -33.77
CA SER A 93 -10.31 -18.95 -33.81
C SER A 93 -9.27 -19.83 -33.12
N ARG A 94 -9.74 -20.90 -32.49
CA ARG A 94 -8.92 -21.97 -31.89
C ARG A 94 -9.38 -23.32 -32.43
N ASP A 95 -8.42 -24.15 -32.82
CA ASP A 95 -8.68 -25.54 -33.18
C ASP A 95 -8.73 -26.42 -31.92
N ARG A 96 -9.85 -26.30 -31.20
CA ARG A 96 -10.10 -26.95 -29.91
C ARG A 96 -11.55 -27.44 -29.81
N PHE A 97 -11.81 -28.25 -28.79
CA PHE A 97 -13.12 -28.86 -28.55
C PHE A 97 -13.97 -28.07 -27.55
N TRP A 98 -13.37 -27.62 -26.44
CA TRP A 98 -14.07 -26.90 -25.37
C TRP A 98 -13.88 -25.39 -25.50
N GLY A 99 -15.00 -24.66 -25.55
CA GLY A 99 -15.07 -23.21 -25.69
C GLY A 99 -16.31 -22.80 -26.46
N THR A 100 -16.61 -21.50 -26.48
CA THR A 100 -17.73 -20.93 -27.23
C THR A 100 -17.54 -21.20 -28.73
N PRO A 101 -18.45 -21.90 -29.41
CA PRO A 101 -18.27 -22.20 -30.83
C PRO A 101 -18.36 -20.93 -31.69
N LEU A 102 -17.44 -20.79 -32.66
CA LEU A 102 -17.47 -19.67 -33.61
C LEU A 102 -18.76 -19.79 -34.46
N PRO A 103 -19.68 -18.80 -34.45
CA PRO A 103 -21.01 -18.97 -35.01
C PRO A 103 -21.06 -18.64 -36.50
N VAL A 104 -20.14 -19.23 -37.27
CA VAL A 104 -20.04 -19.03 -38.73
C VAL A 104 -20.38 -20.34 -39.44
N TRP A 105 -21.33 -20.27 -40.37
CA TRP A 105 -21.71 -21.34 -41.27
C TRP A 105 -21.24 -21.05 -42.70
N VAL A 106 -20.71 -22.06 -43.38
CA VAL A 106 -20.18 -21.95 -44.75
C VAL A 106 -20.87 -22.97 -45.66
N CYS A 107 -21.33 -22.53 -46.82
CA CYS A 107 -21.91 -23.40 -47.84
C CYS A 107 -20.81 -24.18 -48.58
N GLY A 108 -20.92 -25.51 -48.62
CA GLY A 108 -19.99 -26.34 -49.39
C GLY A 108 -20.16 -26.22 -50.91
N GLY A 109 -21.29 -25.70 -51.40
CA GLY A 109 -21.58 -25.55 -52.82
C GLY A 109 -21.07 -24.24 -53.43
N CYS A 110 -21.39 -23.10 -52.82
CA CYS A 110 -21.03 -21.77 -53.35
C CYS A 110 -20.06 -20.97 -52.47
N GLY A 111 -19.62 -21.50 -51.33
CA GLY A 111 -18.69 -20.81 -50.42
C GLY A 111 -19.29 -19.66 -49.61
N ALA A 112 -20.58 -19.36 -49.76
CA ALA A 112 -21.25 -18.30 -49.01
C ALA A 112 -21.16 -18.53 -47.50
N GLN A 113 -20.92 -17.45 -46.75
CA GLN A 113 -20.75 -17.46 -45.30
C GLN A 113 -21.93 -16.76 -44.62
N ARG A 114 -22.34 -17.24 -43.44
CA ARG A 114 -23.34 -16.60 -42.59
C ARG A 114 -22.88 -16.63 -41.14
N VAL A 115 -22.96 -15.47 -40.47
CA VAL A 115 -22.69 -15.33 -39.03
C VAL A 115 -24.03 -15.28 -38.32
N ILE A 116 -24.22 -16.12 -37.30
CA ILE A 116 -25.46 -16.19 -36.52
C ILE A 116 -25.27 -15.47 -35.18
N GLY A 117 -26.10 -14.46 -34.91
CA GLY A 117 -26.03 -13.61 -33.72
C GLY A 117 -26.98 -14.02 -32.59
N SER A 118 -27.96 -14.90 -32.83
CA SER A 118 -28.89 -15.35 -31.79
C SER A 118 -29.45 -16.75 -32.03
N ARG A 119 -30.01 -17.38 -30.99
CA ARG A 119 -30.75 -18.65 -31.15
C ARG A 119 -31.98 -18.48 -32.04
N ALA A 120 -32.66 -17.34 -32.00
CA ALA A 120 -33.82 -17.08 -32.85
C ALA A 120 -33.42 -17.06 -34.34
N GLU A 121 -32.32 -16.39 -34.67
CA GLU A 121 -31.76 -16.36 -36.04
C GLU A 121 -31.28 -17.75 -36.48
N LEU A 122 -30.71 -18.54 -35.58
CA LEU A 122 -30.33 -19.93 -35.86
C LEU A 122 -31.55 -20.75 -36.30
N VAL A 123 -32.66 -20.64 -35.57
CA VAL A 123 -33.92 -21.35 -35.85
C VAL A 123 -34.52 -20.92 -37.19
N GLU A 124 -34.48 -19.63 -37.52
CA GLU A 124 -35.00 -19.10 -38.78
C GLU A 124 -34.28 -19.71 -40.01
N HIS A 125 -32.97 -19.89 -39.90
CA HIS A 125 -32.15 -20.34 -41.02
C HIS A 125 -31.87 -21.84 -41.06
N ALA A 126 -32.13 -22.56 -39.98
CA ALA A 126 -31.89 -23.99 -39.88
C ALA A 126 -32.77 -24.82 -40.83
N LEU A 127 -32.17 -25.86 -41.42
CA LEU A 127 -32.90 -26.91 -42.15
C LEU A 127 -33.86 -27.66 -41.22
N ASP A 128 -33.47 -27.88 -39.97
CA ASP A 128 -34.29 -28.41 -38.87
C ASP A 128 -34.46 -27.33 -37.78
N PRO A 129 -35.56 -26.55 -37.80
CA PRO A 129 -35.83 -25.51 -36.80
C PRO A 129 -36.04 -26.05 -35.38
N GLU A 130 -36.51 -27.28 -35.22
CA GLU A 130 -36.77 -27.86 -33.89
C GLU A 130 -35.46 -28.27 -33.21
N LEU A 131 -34.55 -28.89 -33.97
CA LEU A 131 -33.18 -29.13 -33.50
C LEU A 131 -32.51 -27.81 -33.11
N ALA A 132 -32.52 -26.79 -33.98
CA ALA A 132 -31.90 -25.50 -33.68
C ALA A 132 -32.47 -24.81 -32.43
N ARG A 133 -33.76 -25.02 -32.14
CA ARG A 133 -34.43 -24.45 -30.97
C ARG A 133 -33.97 -25.08 -29.67
N THR A 134 -33.71 -26.38 -29.67
CA THR A 134 -33.50 -27.17 -28.44
C THR A 134 -32.07 -27.65 -28.23
N VAL A 135 -31.22 -27.57 -29.26
CA VAL A 135 -29.84 -28.07 -29.17
C VAL A 135 -29.01 -27.30 -28.12
N GLU A 136 -28.11 -28.02 -27.45
CA GLU A 136 -27.00 -27.43 -26.71
C GLU A 136 -26.06 -26.70 -27.68
N LEU A 137 -25.67 -25.46 -27.38
CA LEU A 137 -24.88 -24.64 -28.30
C LEU A 137 -23.39 -24.99 -28.28
N HIS A 138 -22.92 -25.77 -27.31
CA HIS A 138 -21.54 -26.26 -27.32
C HIS A 138 -21.29 -27.34 -28.38
N ARG A 139 -20.02 -27.50 -28.76
CA ARG A 139 -19.59 -28.69 -29.50
C ARG A 139 -19.73 -29.94 -28.61
N PRO A 140 -20.07 -31.10 -29.19
CA PRO A 140 -20.28 -31.36 -30.62
C PRO A 140 -21.72 -31.09 -31.11
N TYR A 141 -22.64 -30.69 -30.23
CA TYR A 141 -24.07 -30.71 -30.51
C TYR A 141 -24.48 -29.70 -31.58
N VAL A 142 -23.97 -28.47 -31.49
CA VAL A 142 -24.24 -27.38 -32.46
C VAL A 142 -23.72 -27.71 -33.87
N ASP A 143 -22.70 -28.57 -33.99
CA ASP A 143 -22.10 -28.96 -35.27
C ASP A 143 -23.10 -29.75 -36.14
N ARG A 144 -24.20 -30.25 -35.56
CA ARG A 144 -25.28 -30.96 -36.27
C ARG A 144 -26.29 -30.03 -36.94
N VAL A 145 -26.30 -28.74 -36.58
CA VAL A 145 -27.26 -27.78 -37.15
C VAL A 145 -26.74 -27.33 -38.51
N GLU A 146 -27.48 -27.65 -39.58
CA GLU A 146 -27.22 -27.18 -40.94
C GLU A 146 -28.19 -26.04 -41.32
N LEU A 147 -27.71 -25.06 -42.09
CA LEU A 147 -28.54 -23.92 -42.53
C LEU A 147 -28.86 -23.99 -44.02
N ARG A 148 -29.99 -23.38 -44.41
CA ARG A 148 -30.37 -23.17 -45.82
C ARG A 148 -29.48 -22.11 -46.49
N CYS A 149 -28.82 -22.47 -47.60
CA CYS A 149 -28.13 -21.50 -48.47
C CYS A 149 -29.06 -20.97 -49.58
N HIS A 150 -28.83 -19.74 -50.03
CA HIS A 150 -29.53 -19.15 -51.18
C HIS A 150 -29.31 -19.93 -52.49
N CYS A 151 -28.21 -20.68 -52.60
CA CYS A 151 -27.91 -21.51 -53.78
C CYS A 151 -28.65 -22.86 -53.76
N GLY A 152 -29.50 -23.11 -52.77
CA GLY A 152 -30.17 -24.41 -52.54
C GLY A 152 -29.33 -25.45 -51.81
N GLY A 153 -28.05 -25.17 -51.52
CA GLY A 153 -27.17 -26.07 -50.75
C GLY A 153 -27.33 -25.93 -49.23
N ALA A 154 -26.67 -26.83 -48.48
CA ALA A 154 -26.59 -26.78 -47.02
C ALA A 154 -25.30 -26.07 -46.56
N MET A 155 -25.41 -25.23 -45.54
CA MET A 155 -24.27 -24.64 -44.85
C MET A 155 -23.94 -25.42 -43.58
N ARG A 156 -22.65 -25.60 -43.29
CA ARG A 156 -22.15 -26.24 -42.07
C ARG A 156 -21.32 -25.26 -41.26
N ARG A 157 -21.39 -25.38 -39.94
CA ARG A 157 -20.57 -24.56 -39.04
C ARG A 157 -19.09 -24.84 -39.28
N VAL A 158 -18.25 -23.81 -39.24
CA VAL A 158 -16.79 -23.97 -39.20
C VAL A 158 -16.39 -24.76 -37.95
N PRO A 159 -15.30 -25.55 -37.96
CA PRO A 159 -14.98 -26.42 -36.84
C PRO A 159 -14.39 -25.70 -35.62
N TYR A 160 -14.14 -24.39 -35.69
CA TYR A 160 -13.39 -23.66 -34.65
C TYR A 160 -14.25 -23.27 -33.44
N VAL A 161 -13.58 -23.13 -32.29
CA VAL A 161 -14.12 -22.41 -31.12
C VAL A 161 -13.41 -21.06 -30.99
N LEU A 162 -13.95 -20.17 -30.17
CA LEU A 162 -13.39 -18.86 -29.88
C LEU A 162 -12.21 -18.93 -28.90
N ASP A 163 -11.35 -17.93 -28.97
CA ASP A 163 -10.33 -17.66 -27.96
C ASP A 163 -10.98 -17.38 -26.60
N THR A 164 -10.48 -17.99 -25.52
CA THR A 164 -11.07 -17.80 -24.19
C THR A 164 -10.96 -16.35 -23.69
N TRP A 165 -9.98 -15.59 -24.19
CA TRP A 165 -9.87 -14.16 -23.91
C TRP A 165 -10.98 -13.32 -24.56
N PHE A 166 -11.66 -13.84 -25.57
CA PHE A 166 -12.88 -13.24 -26.11
C PHE A 166 -14.05 -13.42 -25.17
N ASP A 167 -14.19 -14.59 -24.55
CA ASP A 167 -15.23 -14.83 -23.54
C ASP A 167 -15.04 -13.88 -22.35
N SER A 168 -13.83 -13.83 -21.77
CA SER A 168 -13.55 -12.94 -20.63
C SER A 168 -13.56 -11.46 -21.01
N GLY A 169 -13.10 -11.12 -22.22
CA GLY A 169 -13.15 -9.76 -22.76
C GLY A 169 -14.58 -9.27 -22.99
N SER A 170 -15.52 -10.16 -23.31
CA SER A 170 -16.93 -9.82 -23.52
C SER A 170 -17.75 -9.80 -22.23
N MET A 171 -17.13 -10.05 -21.06
CA MET A 171 -17.82 -10.11 -19.76
C MET A 171 -18.68 -8.88 -19.46
N HIS A 172 -18.23 -7.69 -19.88
CA HIS A 172 -18.95 -6.43 -19.66
C HIS A 172 -20.35 -6.41 -20.29
N THR A 173 -20.59 -7.15 -21.38
CA THR A 173 -21.92 -7.37 -21.97
C THR A 173 -22.53 -8.71 -21.58
N ALA A 174 -21.75 -9.79 -21.68
CA ALA A 174 -22.25 -11.16 -21.63
C ALA A 174 -22.88 -11.52 -20.29
N GLN A 175 -22.38 -10.95 -19.18
CA GLN A 175 -22.93 -11.19 -17.83
C GLN A 175 -24.40 -10.77 -17.70
N TRP A 176 -24.85 -9.84 -18.54
CA TRP A 176 -26.20 -9.28 -18.52
C TRP A 176 -27.14 -9.92 -19.53
N HIS A 177 -26.65 -10.87 -20.35
CA HIS A 177 -27.39 -11.37 -21.52
C HIS A 177 -27.76 -10.24 -22.51
N TYR A 178 -26.99 -9.14 -22.51
CA TYR A 178 -27.13 -8.03 -23.45
C TYR A 178 -26.82 -8.51 -24.89
N PRO A 179 -27.55 -8.04 -25.92
CA PRO A 179 -28.62 -7.03 -25.89
C PRO A 179 -30.04 -7.60 -25.70
N PHE A 180 -30.18 -8.88 -25.37
CA PHE A 180 -31.48 -9.54 -25.30
C PHE A 180 -32.25 -9.16 -24.03
N GLU A 181 -31.53 -9.01 -22.91
CA GLU A 181 -32.09 -8.72 -21.59
C GLU A 181 -31.21 -7.70 -20.84
N ASN A 182 -31.72 -7.19 -19.72
CA ASN A 182 -30.99 -6.37 -18.72
C ASN A 182 -30.27 -5.13 -19.27
N GLU A 183 -30.79 -4.52 -20.34
CA GLU A 183 -30.18 -3.36 -20.99
C GLU A 183 -29.98 -2.17 -20.02
N GLU A 184 -30.94 -1.94 -19.12
CA GLU A 184 -30.86 -0.89 -18.12
C GLU A 184 -29.75 -1.14 -17.09
N LEU A 185 -29.62 -2.39 -16.61
CA LEU A 185 -28.54 -2.78 -15.68
C LEU A 185 -27.16 -2.63 -16.35
N PHE A 186 -27.04 -3.02 -17.62
CA PHE A 186 -25.84 -2.78 -18.40
C PHE A 186 -25.53 -1.28 -18.52
N ARG A 187 -26.51 -0.45 -18.87
CA ARG A 187 -26.33 1.00 -19.01
C ARG A 187 -25.90 1.68 -17.71
N GLN A 188 -26.40 1.22 -16.56
CA GLN A 188 -25.99 1.71 -15.23
C GLN A 188 -24.59 1.24 -14.82
N SER A 189 -24.18 0.06 -15.29
CA SER A 189 -22.92 -0.58 -14.88
C SER A 189 -21.74 -0.33 -15.82
N TYR A 190 -21.98 0.20 -17.05
CA TYR A 190 -20.96 0.41 -18.07
C TYR A 190 -20.66 1.89 -18.35
N PRO A 191 -19.42 2.38 -18.14
CA PRO A 191 -18.22 1.62 -17.75
C PRO A 191 -18.15 1.34 -16.24
N ALA A 192 -17.45 0.26 -15.87
CA ALA A 192 -17.19 -0.08 -14.48
C ALA A 192 -16.30 0.97 -13.81
N ASP A 193 -16.57 1.32 -12.55
CA ASP A 193 -15.78 2.34 -11.84
C ASP A 193 -14.37 1.84 -11.48
N PHE A 194 -14.20 0.56 -11.13
CA PHE A 194 -12.93 0.01 -10.66
C PHE A 194 -12.74 -1.45 -11.06
N ILE A 195 -11.54 -1.80 -11.53
CA ILE A 195 -11.07 -3.18 -11.65
C ILE A 195 -9.66 -3.31 -11.07
N CYS A 196 -9.32 -4.51 -10.58
CA CYS A 196 -8.03 -4.80 -9.96
C CYS A 196 -7.55 -6.20 -10.34
N GLU A 197 -6.45 -6.29 -11.07
CA GLU A 197 -5.80 -7.57 -11.40
C GLU A 197 -4.27 -7.39 -11.51
N ALA A 198 -3.55 -8.49 -11.65
CA ALA A 198 -2.09 -8.47 -11.72
C ALA A 198 -1.54 -7.96 -13.05
N LEU A 199 -0.25 -7.59 -13.03
CA LEU A 199 0.50 -7.01 -14.17
C LEU A 199 0.42 -7.82 -15.47
N ASP A 200 0.23 -9.14 -15.40
CA ASP A 200 0.09 -10.00 -16.57
C ASP A 200 -1.19 -9.72 -17.37
N GLN A 201 -2.23 -9.16 -16.75
CA GLN A 201 -3.48 -8.78 -17.43
C GLN A 201 -3.31 -7.63 -18.43
N THR A 202 -2.16 -6.93 -18.43
CA THR A 202 -1.77 -5.98 -19.50
C THR A 202 -1.58 -6.65 -20.87
N ARG A 203 -1.58 -7.99 -20.92
CA ARG A 203 -1.58 -8.81 -22.14
C ARG A 203 -2.75 -9.79 -22.23
N GLY A 204 -3.67 -9.72 -21.26
CA GLY A 204 -4.82 -10.61 -21.14
C GLY A 204 -6.09 -9.79 -21.01
N TRP A 205 -6.71 -9.84 -19.83
CA TRP A 205 -8.07 -9.35 -19.62
C TRP A 205 -8.23 -7.83 -19.82
N PHE A 206 -7.29 -7.00 -19.35
CA PHE A 206 -7.37 -5.55 -19.57
C PHE A 206 -7.40 -5.22 -21.08
N TYR A 207 -6.55 -5.90 -21.85
CA TYR A 207 -6.51 -5.73 -23.31
C TYR A 207 -7.83 -6.13 -23.96
N THR A 208 -8.35 -7.33 -23.67
CA THR A 208 -9.55 -7.81 -24.36
C THR A 208 -10.83 -7.13 -23.92
N LEU A 209 -10.92 -6.71 -22.65
CA LEU A 209 -11.97 -5.80 -22.20
C LEU A 209 -11.95 -4.50 -23.01
N LEU A 210 -10.81 -3.80 -23.04
CA LEU A 210 -10.70 -2.52 -23.75
C LEU A 210 -11.04 -2.67 -25.24
N VAL A 211 -10.44 -3.65 -25.91
CA VAL A 211 -10.66 -3.86 -27.35
C VAL A 211 -12.12 -4.15 -27.63
N THR A 212 -12.74 -5.10 -26.93
CA THR A 212 -14.16 -5.42 -27.18
C THR A 212 -15.08 -4.27 -26.80
N GLY A 213 -14.81 -3.55 -25.71
CA GLY A 213 -15.56 -2.37 -25.29
C GLY A 213 -15.54 -1.26 -26.34
N VAL A 214 -14.38 -0.97 -26.91
CA VAL A 214 -14.26 0.03 -27.98
C VAL A 214 -14.89 -0.45 -29.29
N LEU A 215 -14.70 -1.72 -29.66
CA LEU A 215 -15.28 -2.25 -30.90
C LEU A 215 -16.81 -2.30 -30.86
N VAL A 216 -17.40 -2.64 -29.72
CA VAL A 216 -18.86 -2.84 -29.59
C VAL A 216 -19.58 -1.56 -29.15
N HIS A 217 -18.96 -0.76 -28.27
CA HIS A 217 -19.60 0.40 -27.63
C HIS A 217 -18.89 1.73 -27.88
N GLY A 218 -17.73 1.74 -28.55
CA GLY A 218 -16.98 2.96 -28.87
C GLY A 218 -16.35 3.67 -27.68
N LYS A 219 -16.30 3.04 -26.50
CA LYS A 219 -15.73 3.63 -25.28
C LYS A 219 -15.10 2.57 -24.37
N THR A 220 -14.14 2.99 -23.52
CA THR A 220 -13.51 2.10 -22.52
C THR A 220 -14.54 1.42 -21.60
N PRO A 221 -14.32 0.16 -21.17
CA PRO A 221 -15.22 -0.56 -20.27
C PRO A 221 -14.97 -0.29 -18.78
N TYR A 222 -13.90 0.43 -18.43
CA TYR A 222 -13.53 0.72 -17.05
C TYR A 222 -12.97 2.15 -16.90
N ARG A 223 -13.14 2.74 -15.71
CA ARG A 223 -12.64 4.08 -15.34
C ARG A 223 -11.31 4.02 -14.61
N ASN A 224 -11.22 3.21 -13.55
CA ASN A 224 -10.01 3.05 -12.74
C ASN A 224 -9.47 1.62 -12.82
N VAL A 225 -8.17 1.47 -13.05
CA VAL A 225 -7.50 0.17 -13.12
C VAL A 225 -6.33 0.15 -12.13
N LEU A 226 -6.43 -0.67 -11.10
CA LEU A 226 -5.31 -0.96 -10.20
C LEU A 226 -4.59 -2.23 -10.64
N VAL A 227 -3.29 -2.11 -10.88
CA VAL A 227 -2.46 -3.21 -11.35
C VAL A 227 -1.59 -3.70 -10.20
N THR A 228 -1.83 -4.91 -9.74
CA THR A 228 -1.02 -5.48 -8.65
C THR A 228 0.31 -6.02 -9.19
N GLY A 229 1.32 -6.02 -8.32
CA GLY A 229 2.55 -6.76 -8.53
C GLY A 229 2.31 -8.27 -8.40
N MET A 230 3.33 -9.05 -8.72
CA MET A 230 3.28 -10.51 -8.55
C MET A 230 3.79 -10.91 -7.17
N GLY A 231 3.10 -11.86 -6.54
CA GLY A 231 3.58 -12.54 -5.35
C GLY A 231 4.76 -13.48 -5.67
N LEU A 232 5.80 -13.39 -4.86
CA LEU A 232 6.98 -14.25 -4.85
C LEU A 232 6.98 -15.06 -3.56
N ASP A 233 7.67 -16.19 -3.55
CA ASP A 233 7.94 -16.91 -2.31
C ASP A 233 8.90 -16.12 -1.39
N ALA A 234 9.14 -16.65 -0.18
CA ALA A 234 10.02 -16.04 0.81
C ALA A 234 11.47 -15.84 0.31
N GLN A 235 11.91 -16.61 -0.70
CA GLN A 235 13.23 -16.53 -1.33
C GLN A 235 13.26 -15.60 -2.54
N GLY A 236 12.12 -15.00 -2.91
CA GLY A 236 11.99 -14.09 -4.06
C GLY A 236 11.84 -14.82 -5.40
N GLN A 237 11.51 -16.10 -5.41
CA GLN A 237 11.24 -16.85 -6.64
C GLN A 237 9.76 -16.79 -7.00
N LYS A 238 9.47 -16.86 -8.31
CA LYS A 238 8.10 -17.01 -8.80
C LYS A 238 7.48 -18.29 -8.24
N MET A 239 6.30 -18.16 -7.66
CA MET A 239 5.53 -19.30 -7.16
C MET A 239 4.96 -20.11 -8.32
N SER A 240 5.12 -21.43 -8.30
CA SER A 240 4.48 -22.35 -9.25
C SER A 240 4.21 -23.71 -8.65
N LYS A 241 3.11 -24.36 -9.07
CA LYS A 241 2.76 -25.72 -8.62
C LYS A 241 3.89 -26.72 -8.89
N SER A 242 4.55 -26.59 -10.04
CA SER A 242 5.69 -27.42 -10.43
C SER A 242 6.91 -27.29 -9.51
N ARG A 243 7.10 -26.13 -8.87
CA ARG A 243 8.19 -25.88 -7.91
C ARG A 243 7.83 -26.22 -6.47
N GLY A 244 6.56 -26.50 -6.18
CA GLY A 244 6.08 -26.81 -4.83
C GLY A 244 6.19 -25.64 -3.83
N ASN A 245 6.45 -24.42 -4.30
CA ASN A 245 6.66 -23.22 -3.48
C ASN A 245 5.42 -22.30 -3.42
N VAL A 246 4.24 -22.82 -3.80
CA VAL A 246 2.98 -22.06 -3.74
C VAL A 246 2.51 -22.02 -2.29
N LEU A 247 2.21 -20.83 -1.80
CA LEU A 247 1.54 -20.64 -0.52
C LEU A 247 0.03 -20.64 -0.73
N ASP A 248 -0.65 -21.61 -0.11
CA ASP A 248 -2.10 -21.62 -0.03
C ASP A 248 -2.54 -20.63 1.07
N PRO A 249 -3.38 -19.63 0.76
CA PRO A 249 -3.83 -18.66 1.75
C PRO A 249 -4.74 -19.28 2.83
N LEU A 250 -5.44 -20.38 2.56
CA LEU A 250 -6.44 -20.91 3.49
C LEU A 250 -5.81 -21.48 4.77
N PRO A 251 -4.80 -22.37 4.73
CA PRO A 251 -4.13 -22.84 5.94
C PRO A 251 -3.50 -21.70 6.77
N ILE A 252 -3.03 -20.64 6.09
CA ILE A 252 -2.45 -19.46 6.76
C ILE A 252 -3.55 -18.67 7.48
N ALA A 253 -4.71 -18.51 6.85
CA ALA A 253 -5.88 -17.87 7.44
C ALA A 253 -6.43 -18.68 8.62
N ASP A 254 -6.43 -20.01 8.56
CA ASP A 254 -6.83 -20.87 9.69
C ASP A 254 -5.88 -20.68 10.89
N GLN A 255 -4.59 -20.49 10.64
CA GLN A 255 -3.58 -20.33 11.70
C GLN A 255 -3.57 -18.93 12.33
N HIS A 256 -3.74 -17.87 11.52
CA HIS A 256 -3.53 -16.48 11.95
C HIS A 256 -4.77 -15.57 11.85
N GLY A 257 -5.84 -16.05 11.25
CA GLY A 257 -7.06 -15.30 10.92
C GLY A 257 -7.00 -14.65 9.54
N ALA A 258 -8.15 -14.59 8.87
CA ALA A 258 -8.28 -13.95 7.55
C ALA A 258 -7.89 -12.47 7.57
N ASP A 259 -8.22 -11.74 8.65
CA ASP A 259 -7.84 -10.33 8.81
C ASP A 259 -6.32 -10.12 8.87
N ALA A 260 -5.57 -11.06 9.44
CA ALA A 260 -4.11 -10.98 9.47
C ALA A 260 -3.53 -11.14 8.06
N VAL A 261 -4.09 -12.04 7.25
CA VAL A 261 -3.71 -12.20 5.84
C VAL A 261 -4.04 -10.94 5.04
N ARG A 262 -5.27 -10.41 5.18
CA ARG A 262 -5.71 -9.18 4.50
C ARG A 262 -4.84 -7.99 4.87
N TRP A 263 -4.67 -7.72 6.16
CA TRP A 263 -3.87 -6.60 6.65
C TRP A 263 -2.42 -6.71 6.17
N TYR A 264 -1.81 -7.90 6.32
CA TYR A 264 -0.47 -8.15 5.81
C TYR A 264 -0.39 -7.81 4.31
N LEU A 265 -1.32 -8.29 3.49
CA LEU A 265 -1.31 -8.10 2.04
C LEU A 265 -1.34 -6.63 1.59
N ILE A 266 -1.93 -5.74 2.40
CA ILE A 266 -2.19 -4.34 2.00
C ILE A 266 -1.38 -3.28 2.78
N SER A 267 -0.84 -3.62 3.96
CA SER A 267 -0.24 -2.61 4.85
C SER A 267 1.27 -2.38 4.66
N GLU A 268 2.01 -3.35 4.12
CA GLU A 268 3.48 -3.29 4.12
C GLU A 268 4.10 -2.63 2.88
N SER A 269 3.48 -2.77 1.72
CA SER A 269 4.03 -2.27 0.46
C SER A 269 2.94 -1.93 -0.53
N ALA A 270 3.23 -1.01 -1.45
CA ALA A 270 2.27 -0.60 -2.46
C ALA A 270 1.79 -1.80 -3.30
N PRO A 271 0.49 -1.89 -3.66
CA PRO A 271 -0.06 -3.07 -4.32
C PRO A 271 0.64 -3.48 -5.62
N TRP A 272 1.23 -2.53 -6.34
CA TRP A 272 1.92 -2.72 -7.62
C TRP A 272 3.37 -3.21 -7.51
N THR A 273 3.88 -3.42 -6.28
CA THR A 273 5.26 -3.89 -6.05
C THR A 273 5.35 -5.41 -6.09
N LEU A 274 6.47 -5.93 -6.60
CA LEU A 274 6.80 -7.35 -6.43
C LEU A 274 7.02 -7.62 -4.94
N ARG A 275 6.31 -8.63 -4.41
CA ARG A 275 6.30 -8.88 -2.98
C ARG A 275 6.69 -10.30 -2.65
N ARG A 276 7.59 -10.46 -1.68
CA ARG A 276 7.82 -11.74 -1.01
C ARG A 276 6.71 -11.96 0.01
N ILE A 277 6.00 -13.07 -0.16
CA ILE A 277 4.94 -13.47 0.76
C ILE A 277 5.52 -14.53 1.69
N ASP A 278 5.44 -14.27 2.98
CA ASP A 278 5.82 -15.25 4.00
C ASP A 278 4.85 -15.23 5.20
N VAL A 279 4.80 -16.37 5.89
CA VAL A 279 3.89 -16.58 7.03
C VAL A 279 4.31 -15.74 8.25
N LYS A 280 5.60 -15.36 8.36
CA LYS A 280 6.09 -14.56 9.49
C LYS A 280 5.53 -13.14 9.46
N GLY A 281 5.40 -12.57 8.27
CA GLY A 281 4.76 -11.27 8.05
C GLY A 281 3.27 -11.29 8.43
N VAL A 282 2.54 -12.37 8.10
CA VAL A 282 1.16 -12.57 8.55
C VAL A 282 1.08 -12.67 10.08
N ALA A 283 1.98 -13.42 10.71
CA ALA A 283 2.06 -13.50 12.16
C ALA A 283 2.35 -12.13 12.80
N LYS A 284 3.23 -11.32 12.20
CA LYS A 284 3.52 -9.94 12.64
C LYS A 284 2.29 -9.03 12.52
N ALA A 285 1.51 -9.14 11.45
CA ALA A 285 0.25 -8.41 11.29
C ALA A 285 -0.74 -8.77 12.42
N ARG A 286 -0.86 -10.07 12.74
CA ARG A 286 -1.70 -10.56 13.83
C ARG A 286 -1.25 -10.05 15.19
N PHE A 287 -0.05 -10.41 15.62
CA PHE A 287 0.45 -10.15 16.98
C PHE A 287 0.91 -8.71 17.20
N GLY A 288 1.05 -7.92 16.14
CA GLY A 288 1.37 -6.50 16.20
C GLY A 288 0.10 -5.64 16.17
N PHE A 289 -0.29 -5.22 14.97
CA PHE A 289 -1.35 -4.23 14.77
C PHE A 289 -2.72 -4.73 15.27
N LEU A 290 -3.16 -5.92 14.83
CA LEU A 290 -4.51 -6.42 15.15
C LEU A 290 -4.69 -6.71 16.65
N ASP A 291 -3.68 -7.30 17.29
CA ASP A 291 -3.71 -7.52 18.73
C ASP A 291 -3.71 -6.20 19.51
N THR A 292 -3.02 -5.16 19.04
CA THR A 292 -3.07 -3.82 19.67
C THR A 292 -4.47 -3.21 19.59
N VAL A 293 -5.14 -3.33 18.43
CA VAL A 293 -6.54 -2.91 18.27
C VAL A 293 -7.45 -3.68 19.21
N ARG A 294 -7.38 -5.02 19.22
CA ARG A 294 -8.17 -5.87 20.10
C ARG A 294 -7.96 -5.51 21.57
N ASN A 295 -6.72 -5.40 22.02
CA ASN A 295 -6.39 -5.10 23.40
C ASN A 295 -6.92 -3.71 23.83
N SER A 296 -6.97 -2.74 22.91
CA SER A 296 -7.55 -1.42 23.16
C SER A 296 -9.07 -1.50 23.37
N HIS A 297 -9.76 -2.29 22.56
CA HIS A 297 -11.18 -2.59 22.75
C HIS A 297 -11.44 -3.35 24.06
N ASP A 298 -10.68 -4.41 24.33
CA ASP A 298 -10.87 -5.27 25.51
C ASP A 298 -10.63 -4.50 26.81
N PHE A 299 -9.66 -3.56 26.81
CA PHE A 299 -9.48 -2.62 27.92
C PHE A 299 -10.76 -1.82 28.16
N PHE A 300 -11.33 -1.18 27.12
CA PHE A 300 -12.56 -0.42 27.25
C PHE A 300 -13.71 -1.30 27.76
N ALA A 301 -13.96 -2.45 27.11
CA ALA A 301 -15.07 -3.34 27.44
C ALA A 301 -15.00 -3.84 28.89
N LEU A 302 -13.80 -4.19 29.37
CA LEU A 302 -13.58 -4.63 30.75
C LEU A 302 -13.94 -3.53 31.76
N TYR A 303 -13.35 -2.34 31.63
CA TYR A 303 -13.54 -1.29 32.63
C TYR A 303 -14.93 -0.65 32.55
N ALA A 304 -15.46 -0.44 31.33
CA ALA A 304 -16.83 0.02 31.14
C ALA A 304 -17.85 -0.96 31.76
N GLY A 305 -17.60 -2.27 31.63
CA GLY A 305 -18.43 -3.30 32.27
C GLY A 305 -18.35 -3.28 33.80
N ILE A 306 -17.15 -3.10 34.38
CA ILE A 306 -16.96 -2.98 35.83
C ILE A 306 -17.70 -1.76 36.39
N ASP A 307 -17.60 -0.61 35.72
CA ASP A 307 -18.21 0.64 36.17
C ASP A 307 -19.68 0.81 35.77
N GLY A 308 -20.24 -0.12 34.98
CA GLY A 308 -21.59 -0.01 34.45
C GLY A 308 -21.78 1.19 33.52
N PHE A 309 -20.73 1.61 32.80
CA PHE A 309 -20.80 2.72 31.86
C PHE A 309 -21.71 2.39 30.68
N ASP A 310 -22.69 3.25 30.45
CA ASP A 310 -23.55 3.26 29.27
C ASP A 310 -23.59 4.69 28.70
N PRO A 311 -23.15 4.91 27.44
CA PRO A 311 -23.13 6.24 26.84
C PRO A 311 -24.52 6.88 26.68
N LYS A 312 -25.62 6.11 26.82
CA LYS A 312 -26.99 6.63 26.81
C LYS A 312 -27.41 7.25 28.13
N THR A 313 -27.07 6.60 29.24
CA THR A 313 -27.49 7.03 30.58
C THR A 313 -26.44 7.90 31.27
N HIS A 314 -25.21 7.87 30.79
CA HIS A 314 -24.10 8.66 31.30
C HIS A 314 -23.64 9.62 30.20
N PRO A 315 -24.17 10.86 30.13
CA PRO A 315 -23.83 11.79 29.07
C PRO A 315 -22.36 12.23 29.15
N ALA A 316 -21.82 12.61 27.99
CA ALA A 316 -20.47 13.18 27.93
C ALA A 316 -20.43 14.53 28.67
N PRO A 317 -19.35 14.82 29.42
CA PRO A 317 -19.14 16.15 29.99
C PRO A 317 -19.03 17.23 28.92
N GLU A 318 -19.53 18.44 29.20
CA GLU A 318 -19.41 19.59 28.29
C GLU A 318 -17.96 20.00 28.05
N VAL A 319 -17.14 19.93 29.10
CA VAL A 319 -15.72 20.28 29.05
C VAL A 319 -14.89 19.02 29.17
N ARG A 320 -14.12 18.72 28.12
CA ARG A 320 -13.18 17.61 28.07
C ARG A 320 -11.73 18.12 28.30
N PRO A 321 -10.92 17.43 29.12
CA PRO A 321 -9.48 17.67 29.23
C PRO A 321 -8.75 17.72 27.89
N ALA A 322 -7.58 18.39 27.81
CA ALA A 322 -6.82 18.49 26.55
C ALA A 322 -6.51 17.13 25.92
N LEU A 323 -6.21 16.11 26.72
CA LEU A 323 -5.87 14.79 26.18
C LEU A 323 -7.05 14.14 25.42
N ASP A 324 -8.27 14.34 25.91
CA ASP A 324 -9.51 13.85 25.29
C ASP A 324 -9.88 14.64 24.04
N ARG A 325 -9.73 15.98 24.09
CA ARG A 325 -9.90 16.86 22.93
C ARG A 325 -8.86 16.57 21.84
N TRP A 326 -7.62 16.27 22.24
CA TRP A 326 -6.55 15.86 21.35
C TRP A 326 -6.91 14.57 20.63
N LEU A 327 -7.35 13.53 21.35
CA LEU A 327 -7.78 12.28 20.71
C LEU A 327 -8.92 12.51 19.71
N SER A 328 -9.90 13.35 20.08
CA SER A 328 -11.02 13.71 19.19
C SER A 328 -10.54 14.40 17.91
N SER A 329 -9.57 15.32 18.02
CA SER A 329 -8.93 15.95 16.86
C SER A 329 -8.15 14.95 16.00
N ARG A 330 -7.35 14.06 16.63
CA ARG A 330 -6.60 13.00 15.94
C ARG A 330 -7.53 12.03 15.21
N LEU A 331 -8.69 11.73 15.79
CA LEU A 331 -9.71 10.92 15.15
C LEU A 331 -10.25 11.57 13.88
N SER A 332 -10.56 12.87 13.93
CA SER A 332 -10.98 13.62 12.74
C SER A 332 -9.90 13.62 11.65
N SER A 333 -8.64 13.88 12.04
CA SER A 333 -7.48 13.80 11.14
C SER A 333 -7.33 12.43 10.49
N ALA A 334 -7.51 11.35 11.26
CA ALA A 334 -7.41 9.99 10.74
C ALA A 334 -8.56 9.65 9.78
N VAL A 335 -9.80 10.07 10.08
CA VAL A 335 -10.95 9.90 9.16
C VAL A 335 -10.66 10.61 7.85
N ALA A 336 -10.24 11.87 7.89
CA ALA A 336 -9.90 12.63 6.68
C ALA A 336 -8.77 11.97 5.88
N GLY A 337 -7.66 11.58 6.54
CA GLY A 337 -6.50 10.98 5.89
C GLY A 337 -6.78 9.61 5.27
N VAL A 338 -7.53 8.75 5.97
CA VAL A 338 -7.93 7.43 5.44
C VAL A 338 -8.88 7.60 4.25
N THR A 339 -9.84 8.52 4.33
CA THR A 339 -10.78 8.81 3.23
C THR A 339 -10.03 9.30 1.99
N GLU A 340 -9.17 10.30 2.14
CA GLU A 340 -8.39 10.86 1.02
C GLU A 340 -7.45 9.81 0.39
N ALA A 341 -6.89 8.92 1.20
CA ALA A 341 -6.05 7.84 0.71
C ALA A 341 -6.88 6.82 -0.10
N LEU A 342 -8.05 6.40 0.39
CA LEU A 342 -8.93 5.47 -0.32
C LEU A 342 -9.53 6.06 -1.60
N ASP A 343 -9.90 7.35 -1.60
CA ASP A 343 -10.37 8.06 -2.81
C ASP A 343 -9.32 8.09 -3.93
N ARG A 344 -8.04 7.96 -3.57
CA ARG A 344 -6.91 7.86 -4.50
C ARG A 344 -6.40 6.44 -4.70
N TYR A 345 -7.09 5.43 -4.17
CA TYR A 345 -6.66 4.02 -4.16
C TYR A 345 -5.27 3.78 -3.51
N ASP A 346 -4.84 4.68 -2.62
CA ASP A 346 -3.62 4.55 -1.81
C ASP A 346 -3.91 3.76 -0.52
N VAL A 347 -3.98 2.44 -0.67
CA VAL A 347 -4.28 1.53 0.45
C VAL A 347 -3.16 1.54 1.51
N VAL A 348 -1.92 1.81 1.12
CA VAL A 348 -0.78 1.86 2.05
C VAL A 348 -0.81 3.14 2.88
N GLY A 349 -1.10 4.29 2.26
CA GLY A 349 -1.32 5.55 2.97
C GLY A 349 -2.44 5.42 4.00
N ALA A 350 -3.56 4.80 3.62
CA ALA A 350 -4.66 4.51 4.54
C ALA A 350 -4.23 3.63 5.73
N CYS A 351 -3.50 2.55 5.48
CA CYS A 351 -2.96 1.68 6.54
C CYS A 351 -1.98 2.44 7.45
N GLY A 352 -1.21 3.39 6.90
CA GLY A 352 -0.29 4.24 7.66
C GLY A 352 -1.01 5.20 8.61
N GLU A 353 -2.11 5.82 8.17
CA GLU A 353 -2.97 6.66 9.02
C GLU A 353 -3.62 5.82 10.13
N LEU A 354 -4.16 4.65 9.81
CA LEU A 354 -4.72 3.70 10.78
C LEU A 354 -3.69 3.26 11.82
N THR A 355 -2.46 2.96 11.38
CA THR A 355 -1.36 2.59 12.27
C THR A 355 -1.02 3.72 13.25
N ARG A 356 -0.97 4.97 12.76
CA ARG A 356 -0.75 6.14 13.61
C ARG A 356 -1.89 6.37 14.60
N LEU A 357 -3.15 6.24 14.18
CA LEU A 357 -4.30 6.37 15.07
C LEU A 357 -4.27 5.31 16.19
N VAL A 358 -3.93 4.06 15.85
CA VAL A 358 -3.82 2.98 16.85
C VAL A 358 -2.67 3.21 17.81
N ASP A 359 -1.54 3.77 17.35
CA ASP A 359 -0.45 4.19 18.24
C ASP A 359 -0.87 5.34 19.18
N ASP A 360 -1.52 6.38 18.63
CA ASP A 360 -2.08 7.50 19.40
C ASP A 360 -3.05 6.99 20.48
N LEU A 361 -3.91 6.04 20.12
CA LEU A 361 -4.89 5.44 21.02
C LEU A 361 -4.25 4.57 22.11
N SER A 362 -3.40 3.62 21.74
CA SER A 362 -2.84 2.63 22.67
C SER A 362 -1.69 3.20 23.51
N ASN A 363 -0.67 3.74 22.85
CA ASN A 363 0.60 4.10 23.49
C ASN A 363 0.58 5.47 24.14
N TRP A 364 -0.36 6.33 23.79
CA TRP A 364 -0.50 7.66 24.40
C TRP A 364 -1.78 7.77 25.18
N TYR A 365 -2.94 7.69 24.51
CA TYR A 365 -4.20 7.99 25.16
C TYR A 365 -4.57 7.01 26.28
N ILE A 366 -4.70 5.72 25.98
CA ILE A 366 -5.08 4.70 26.97
C ILE A 366 -4.05 4.64 28.08
N ARG A 367 -2.75 4.57 27.72
CA ARG A 367 -1.66 4.44 28.69
C ARG A 367 -1.63 5.59 29.71
N LEU A 368 -1.75 6.83 29.24
CA LEU A 368 -1.76 8.03 30.09
C LEU A 368 -3.09 8.18 30.86
N SER A 369 -4.19 7.65 30.32
CA SER A 369 -5.51 7.73 30.95
C SER A 369 -5.81 6.60 31.93
N ARG A 370 -4.99 5.55 32.03
CA ARG A 370 -5.24 4.40 32.94
C ARG A 370 -5.65 4.80 34.36
N PRO A 371 -4.97 5.74 35.05
CA PRO A 371 -5.35 6.13 36.40
C PRO A 371 -6.77 6.70 36.50
N ARG A 372 -7.28 7.33 35.42
CA ARG A 372 -8.63 7.91 35.34
C ARG A 372 -9.71 6.82 35.37
N PHE A 373 -9.40 5.61 34.89
CA PHE A 373 -10.33 4.47 34.89
C PHE A 373 -10.38 3.70 36.22
N TRP A 374 -9.44 3.90 37.14
CA TRP A 374 -9.33 3.11 38.38
C TRP A 374 -9.93 3.75 39.63
N GLY A 375 -10.42 4.99 39.55
CA GLY A 375 -11.10 5.66 40.67
C GLY A 375 -12.50 5.10 40.92
N GLU A 376 -13.01 5.26 42.15
CA GLU A 376 -14.39 4.89 42.50
C GLU A 376 -15.41 5.85 41.87
N GLY A 377 -16.53 5.29 41.40
CA GLY A 377 -17.64 6.04 40.80
C GLY A 377 -17.32 6.59 39.40
N LEU A 378 -18.34 7.22 38.80
CA LEU A 378 -18.26 7.85 37.48
C LEU A 378 -18.13 9.37 37.62
N SER A 379 -16.91 9.83 37.96
CA SER A 379 -16.59 11.25 37.99
C SER A 379 -16.68 11.87 36.58
N GLN A 380 -16.81 13.21 36.49
CA GLN A 380 -16.82 13.90 35.20
C GLN A 380 -15.56 13.62 34.38
N ASP A 381 -14.38 13.58 35.02
CA ASP A 381 -13.14 13.24 34.33
C ASP A 381 -13.13 11.81 33.78
N LYS A 382 -13.59 10.84 34.58
CA LYS A 382 -13.70 9.43 34.16
C LYS A 382 -14.71 9.26 33.02
N LEU A 383 -15.83 9.98 33.07
CA LEU A 383 -16.81 10.01 31.98
C LEU A 383 -16.22 10.60 30.69
N ALA A 384 -15.42 11.67 30.77
CA ALA A 384 -14.74 12.23 29.60
C ALA A 384 -13.80 11.18 28.95
N ALA A 385 -13.07 10.42 29.77
CA ALA A 385 -12.19 9.35 29.31
C ALA A 385 -12.96 8.20 28.64
N TYR A 386 -14.06 7.73 29.24
CA TYR A 386 -14.89 6.67 28.67
C TYR A 386 -15.53 7.08 27.34
N HIS A 387 -16.10 8.28 27.25
CA HIS A 387 -16.70 8.76 26.00
C HIS A 387 -15.68 8.89 24.88
N SER A 388 -14.52 9.47 25.18
CA SER A 388 -13.49 9.69 24.16
C SER A 388 -12.90 8.36 23.67
N LEU A 389 -12.69 7.39 24.56
CA LEU A 389 -12.26 6.05 24.18
C LEU A 389 -13.33 5.30 23.38
N TYR A 390 -14.59 5.38 23.81
CA TYR A 390 -15.73 4.77 23.12
C TYR A 390 -15.91 5.31 21.70
N GLU A 391 -15.88 6.63 21.53
CA GLU A 391 -15.98 7.31 20.23
C GLU A 391 -14.81 6.91 19.31
N ALA A 392 -13.58 6.90 19.84
CA ALA A 392 -12.40 6.50 19.07
C ALA A 392 -12.48 5.03 18.60
N LEU A 393 -12.86 4.10 19.47
CA LEU A 393 -12.98 2.68 19.12
C LEU A 393 -14.08 2.42 18.10
N ARG A 394 -15.20 3.15 18.19
CA ARG A 394 -16.30 3.03 17.21
C ARG A 394 -15.91 3.53 15.83
N THR A 395 -15.31 4.70 15.77
CA THR A 395 -14.82 5.23 14.49
C THR A 395 -13.70 4.37 13.92
N LEU A 396 -12.81 3.83 14.78
CA LEU A 396 -11.79 2.88 14.34
C LEU A 396 -12.42 1.59 13.75
N ALA A 397 -13.50 1.07 14.34
CA ALA A 397 -14.21 -0.09 13.78
C ALA A 397 -14.75 0.22 12.37
N LEU A 398 -15.36 1.39 12.17
CA LEU A 398 -15.84 1.82 10.85
C LEU A 398 -14.70 1.94 9.83
N LEU A 399 -13.60 2.60 10.20
CA LEU A 399 -12.44 2.78 9.31
C LEU A 399 -11.75 1.45 8.98
N LEU A 400 -11.76 0.49 9.90
CA LEU A 400 -11.16 -0.83 9.70
C LEU A 400 -12.01 -1.78 8.87
N ALA A 401 -13.32 -1.54 8.73
CA ALA A 401 -14.26 -2.48 8.09
C ALA A 401 -13.85 -2.94 6.67
N PRO A 402 -13.32 -2.08 5.78
CA PRO A 402 -12.85 -2.53 4.46
C PRO A 402 -11.56 -3.39 4.51
N PHE A 403 -10.76 -3.23 5.56
CA PHE A 403 -9.42 -3.82 5.70
C PHE A 403 -9.48 -5.15 6.47
N THR A 404 -10.08 -5.11 7.66
CA THR A 404 -10.15 -6.21 8.64
C THR A 404 -11.61 -6.43 9.05
N PRO A 405 -12.45 -6.97 8.15
CA PRO A 405 -13.90 -7.01 8.34
C PRO A 405 -14.33 -7.77 9.60
N PHE A 406 -13.64 -8.85 9.97
CA PHE A 406 -14.08 -9.67 11.10
C PHE A 406 -13.80 -9.01 12.46
N LEU A 407 -12.64 -8.38 12.61
CA LEU A 407 -12.28 -7.61 13.80
C LEU A 407 -13.16 -6.36 13.94
N ALA A 408 -13.41 -5.66 12.83
CA ALA A 408 -14.30 -4.50 12.79
C ALA A 408 -15.73 -4.88 13.20
N GLU A 409 -16.26 -5.98 12.68
CA GLU A 409 -17.60 -6.49 13.02
C GLU A 409 -17.70 -6.89 14.50
N ALA A 410 -16.68 -7.54 15.04
CA ALA A 410 -16.63 -7.92 16.45
C ALA A 410 -16.62 -6.69 17.38
N MET A 411 -15.82 -5.66 17.05
CA MET A 411 -15.81 -4.39 17.78
C MET A 411 -17.16 -3.67 17.66
N TRP A 412 -17.73 -3.61 16.46
CA TRP A 412 -19.02 -2.95 16.23
C TRP A 412 -20.15 -3.61 17.00
N SER A 413 -20.23 -4.94 16.99
CA SER A 413 -21.24 -5.69 17.73
C SER A 413 -21.24 -5.39 19.23
N SER A 414 -20.04 -5.16 19.79
CA SER A 414 -19.83 -4.79 21.19
C SER A 414 -20.17 -3.31 21.47
N LEU A 415 -19.89 -2.42 20.52
CA LEU A 415 -19.94 -0.96 20.71
C LEU A 415 -21.20 -0.30 20.14
N ARG A 416 -22.00 -0.97 19.30
CA ARG A 416 -23.15 -0.39 18.60
C ARG A 416 -24.26 0.01 19.57
N ARG A 417 -25.00 1.07 19.23
CA ARG A 417 -26.18 1.53 19.96
C ARG A 417 -27.44 0.94 19.35
N ALA A 418 -28.50 0.82 20.17
CA ALA A 418 -29.81 0.45 19.65
C ALA A 418 -30.28 1.45 18.58
N GLY A 419 -30.79 0.94 17.46
CA GLY A 419 -31.21 1.72 16.29
C GLY A 419 -30.12 1.89 15.23
N GLU A 420 -28.87 1.53 15.52
CA GLU A 420 -27.80 1.47 14.53
C GLU A 420 -27.82 0.15 13.75
N PRO A 421 -27.22 0.12 12.54
CA PRO A 421 -27.13 -1.10 11.75
C PRO A 421 -26.51 -2.26 12.53
N GLU A 422 -27.04 -3.46 12.31
CA GLU A 422 -26.63 -4.66 13.04
C GLU A 422 -25.17 -5.05 12.77
N SER A 423 -24.67 -4.73 11.57
CA SER A 423 -23.29 -4.96 11.15
C SER A 423 -22.60 -3.65 10.79
N VAL A 424 -21.28 -3.59 11.01
CA VAL A 424 -20.45 -2.43 10.61
C VAL A 424 -20.48 -2.22 9.09
N HIS A 425 -20.69 -3.30 8.34
CA HIS A 425 -20.73 -3.30 6.87
C HIS A 425 -22.01 -2.69 6.29
N LEU A 426 -22.99 -2.38 7.16
CA LEU A 426 -24.22 -1.68 6.80
C LEU A 426 -24.24 -0.24 7.32
N ALA A 427 -23.18 0.19 8.00
CA ALA A 427 -23.04 1.54 8.54
C ALA A 427 -22.44 2.50 7.50
N ASP A 428 -22.80 3.78 7.62
CA ASP A 428 -22.22 4.84 6.80
C ASP A 428 -20.73 5.04 7.12
N TRP A 429 -19.96 5.40 6.10
CA TRP A 429 -18.58 5.82 6.29
C TRP A 429 -18.51 7.06 7.19
N PRO A 430 -17.59 7.12 8.18
CA PRO A 430 -17.55 8.23 9.12
C PRO A 430 -17.14 9.53 8.42
N ALA A 431 -17.79 10.63 8.80
CA ALA A 431 -17.39 11.97 8.39
C ALA A 431 -16.37 12.56 9.38
N PRO A 432 -15.37 13.35 8.92
CA PRO A 432 -14.43 14.01 9.81
C PRO A 432 -15.15 15.06 10.67
N GLY A 433 -14.84 15.08 11.97
CA GLY A 433 -15.34 16.08 12.91
C GLY A 433 -14.49 17.36 12.94
N PRO A 434 -14.72 18.27 13.91
CA PRO A 434 -13.84 19.42 14.14
C PRO A 434 -12.41 18.98 14.47
N ARG A 435 -11.43 19.74 13.95
CA ARG A 435 -10.00 19.52 14.16
C ARG A 435 -9.39 20.70 14.90
N ASP A 436 -8.54 20.41 15.88
CA ASP A 436 -7.73 21.38 16.62
C ASP A 436 -6.24 21.12 16.33
N GLU A 437 -5.76 21.66 15.22
CA GLU A 437 -4.37 21.45 14.79
C GLU A 437 -3.35 22.04 15.78
N ALA A 438 -3.71 23.10 16.49
CA ALA A 438 -2.84 23.70 17.49
C ALA A 438 -2.63 22.73 18.66
N LEU A 439 -3.70 22.07 19.10
CA LEU A 439 -3.63 21.04 20.12
C LEU A 439 -2.89 19.77 19.65
N GLU A 440 -3.04 19.38 18.38
CA GLU A 440 -2.24 18.30 17.80
C GLU A 440 -0.74 18.61 17.83
N ARG A 441 -0.34 19.81 17.41
CA ARG A 441 1.05 20.28 17.48
C ARG A 441 1.56 20.36 18.92
N ALA A 442 0.73 20.86 19.84
CA ALA A 442 1.07 20.93 21.26
C ALA A 442 1.36 19.55 21.85
N MET A 443 0.50 18.55 21.57
CA MET A 443 0.75 17.19 22.04
C MET A 443 1.96 16.55 21.36
N GLN A 444 2.19 16.80 20.06
CA GLN A 444 3.37 16.33 19.36
C GLN A 444 4.67 16.84 20.04
N ARG A 445 4.72 18.13 20.38
CA ARG A 445 5.84 18.74 21.11
C ARG A 445 6.06 18.07 22.47
N VAL A 446 5.00 17.80 23.22
CA VAL A 446 5.06 17.10 24.52
C VAL A 446 5.59 15.65 24.36
N ARG A 447 5.18 14.95 23.30
CA ARG A 447 5.66 13.59 22.97
C ARG A 447 7.15 13.57 22.63
N GLU A 448 7.61 14.56 21.88
CA GLU A 448 9.04 14.73 21.54
C GLU A 448 9.88 14.94 22.80
N VAL A 449 9.45 15.87 23.66
CA VAL A 449 10.11 16.14 24.94
C VAL A 449 10.14 14.90 25.83
N ALA A 450 9.03 14.16 25.95
CA ALA A 450 8.99 12.90 26.71
C ALA A 450 9.93 11.84 26.11
N SER A 451 9.98 11.71 24.78
CA SER A 451 10.84 10.73 24.10
C SER A 451 12.32 11.06 24.29
N LEU A 452 12.70 12.33 24.12
CA LEU A 452 14.06 12.82 24.35
C LEU A 452 14.46 12.73 25.82
N GLY A 453 13.55 13.03 26.74
CA GLY A 453 13.76 12.86 28.16
C GLY A 453 14.02 11.39 28.55
N LEU A 454 13.24 10.45 28.01
CA LEU A 454 13.45 9.01 28.22
C LEU A 454 14.79 8.56 27.63
N ALA A 455 15.15 9.05 26.44
CA ALA A 455 16.45 8.80 25.83
C ALA A 455 17.60 9.35 26.69
N ALA A 456 17.45 10.55 27.25
CA ALA A 456 18.44 11.18 28.13
C ALA A 456 18.61 10.37 29.42
N ARG A 457 17.51 9.87 30.00
CA ARG A 457 17.53 8.96 31.15
C ARG A 457 18.23 7.65 30.83
N ASN A 458 17.99 7.08 29.65
CA ASN A 458 18.65 5.86 29.20
C ASN A 458 20.16 6.07 29.02
N LEU A 459 20.57 7.19 28.42
CA LEU A 459 21.98 7.59 28.28
C LEU A 459 22.65 7.77 29.65
N ALA A 460 21.95 8.42 30.59
CA ALA A 460 22.36 8.58 31.98
C ALA A 460 22.33 7.26 32.78
N LYS A 461 21.73 6.19 32.23
CA LYS A 461 21.43 4.93 32.92
C LYS A 461 20.58 5.09 34.19
N VAL A 462 19.71 6.10 34.22
CA VAL A 462 18.80 6.40 35.33
C VAL A 462 17.41 5.82 35.06
N LYS A 463 16.98 4.88 35.91
CA LYS A 463 15.66 4.22 35.79
C LYS A 463 14.53 5.23 36.01
N VAL A 464 13.43 5.14 35.25
CA VAL A 464 12.26 6.05 35.35
C VAL A 464 11.69 6.16 36.77
N ARG A 465 11.68 5.06 37.53
CA ARG A 465 11.20 5.04 38.92
C ARG A 465 11.96 5.96 39.90
N GLN A 466 13.17 6.40 39.55
CA GLN A 466 13.92 7.35 40.37
C GLN A 466 13.47 8.78 40.05
N PRO A 467 12.86 9.53 40.97
CA PRO A 467 12.43 10.89 40.67
C PRO A 467 13.65 11.78 40.40
N LEU A 468 13.57 12.62 39.36
CA LEU A 468 14.57 13.65 39.09
C LEU A 468 14.06 15.02 39.56
N ALA A 469 14.99 15.91 39.92
CA ALA A 469 14.65 17.23 40.43
C ALA A 469 14.01 18.11 39.34
N ALA A 470 14.64 18.21 38.17
CA ALA A 470 14.18 19.07 37.10
C ALA A 470 14.46 18.48 35.71
N LEU A 471 13.65 18.90 34.74
CA LEU A 471 13.89 18.79 33.30
C LEU A 471 13.93 20.20 32.72
N TYR A 472 14.97 20.49 31.92
CA TYR A 472 15.10 21.75 31.20
C TYR A 472 14.93 21.48 29.71
N VAL A 473 14.03 22.22 29.06
CA VAL A 473 13.68 22.08 27.64
C VAL A 473 13.91 23.43 26.97
N VAL A 474 14.60 23.49 25.82
CA VAL A 474 14.72 24.78 25.13
C VAL A 474 13.35 25.18 24.61
N LYS A 475 12.98 26.41 24.91
CA LYS A 475 11.72 26.99 24.51
C LYS A 475 11.69 27.15 23.00
N LYS A 476 10.67 26.58 22.35
CA LYS A 476 10.37 26.79 20.92
C LYS A 476 9.16 27.72 20.76
N PRO A 477 9.07 28.50 19.67
CA PRO A 477 7.90 29.33 19.40
C PRO A 477 6.61 28.50 19.44
N GLY A 478 5.65 28.91 20.27
CA GLY A 478 4.37 28.21 20.44
C GLY A 478 4.29 27.32 21.68
N ASP A 479 5.41 27.08 22.39
CA ASP A 479 5.40 26.34 23.66
C ASP A 479 4.52 27.06 24.72
N GLU A 480 4.33 28.38 24.63
CA GLU A 480 3.47 29.16 25.53
C GLU A 480 1.98 28.86 25.35
N ALA A 481 1.59 28.33 24.18
CA ALA A 481 0.20 27.96 23.87
C ALA A 481 -0.11 26.51 24.25
N VAL A 482 0.89 25.72 24.67
CA VAL A 482 0.69 24.33 25.10
C VAL A 482 -0.04 24.33 26.45
N PRO A 483 -1.19 23.66 26.58
CA PRO A 483 -1.90 23.55 27.85
C PRO A 483 -1.01 22.94 28.93
N GLN A 484 -1.01 23.54 30.13
CA GLN A 484 -0.21 23.08 31.27
C GLN A 484 -0.47 21.59 31.59
N GLU A 485 -1.72 21.13 31.44
CA GLU A 485 -2.09 19.73 31.61
C GLU A 485 -1.33 18.77 30.69
N LEU A 486 -0.92 19.20 29.48
CA LEU A 486 -0.09 18.36 28.61
C LEU A 486 1.39 18.34 29.04
N TRP A 487 1.93 19.47 29.51
CA TRP A 487 3.27 19.50 30.11
C TRP A 487 3.35 18.61 31.36
N ASP A 488 2.26 18.56 32.14
CA ASP A 488 2.16 17.66 33.29
C ASP A 488 2.21 16.18 32.90
N LEU A 489 1.73 15.81 31.70
CA LEU A 489 1.89 14.46 31.17
C LEU A 489 3.37 14.14 30.95
N ALA A 490 4.12 15.00 30.25
CA ALA A 490 5.57 14.79 30.08
C ALA A 490 6.30 14.72 31.43
N ARG A 491 5.92 15.56 32.39
CA ARG A 491 6.48 15.57 33.74
C ARG A 491 6.25 14.23 34.45
N ALA A 492 5.03 13.71 34.40
CA ALA A 492 4.66 12.43 35.02
C ALA A 492 5.36 11.25 34.34
N GLU A 493 5.37 11.22 33.01
CA GLU A 493 6.02 10.20 32.18
C GLU A 493 7.52 10.10 32.47
N LEU A 494 8.15 11.26 32.61
CA LEU A 494 9.56 11.36 32.93
C LEU A 494 9.83 11.28 34.43
N ASN A 495 8.84 11.20 35.31
CA ASN A 495 9.00 11.22 36.76
C ASN A 495 9.99 12.30 37.22
N VAL A 496 9.72 13.55 36.85
CA VAL A 496 10.50 14.74 37.24
C VAL A 496 9.63 15.65 38.11
N ARG A 497 10.22 16.36 39.08
CA ARG A 497 9.45 17.25 39.97
C ARG A 497 9.07 18.55 39.28
N GLU A 498 10.01 19.11 38.53
CA GLU A 498 9.86 20.37 37.79
C GLU A 498 10.22 20.19 36.31
N LEU A 499 9.47 20.86 35.44
CA LEU A 499 9.79 21.02 34.03
C LEU A 499 9.84 22.53 33.74
N SER A 500 10.99 23.00 33.27
CA SER A 500 11.23 24.42 33.01
C SER A 500 11.62 24.63 31.55
N LEU A 501 10.93 25.56 30.88
CA LEU A 501 11.32 26.04 29.56
C LEU A 501 12.44 27.08 29.71
N VAL A 502 13.53 26.92 28.97
CA VAL A 502 14.71 27.79 29.02
C VAL A 502 15.05 28.31 27.62
N GLU A 503 15.67 29.48 27.51
CA GLU A 503 16.03 30.06 26.20
C GLU A 503 17.20 29.31 25.53
N ASP A 504 18.11 28.74 26.32
CA ASP A 504 19.22 27.92 25.82
C ASP A 504 19.74 26.94 26.90
N LEU A 505 20.60 26.00 26.48
CA LEU A 505 21.22 25.00 27.35
C LEU A 505 22.69 25.31 27.71
N SER A 506 23.19 26.52 27.44
CA SER A 506 24.60 26.89 27.64
C SER A 506 25.06 26.66 29.09
N GLN A 507 24.20 26.98 30.06
CA GLN A 507 24.47 26.75 31.49
C GLN A 507 24.60 25.27 31.89
N PHE A 508 24.02 24.36 31.10
CA PHE A 508 24.04 22.91 31.32
C PHE A 508 25.07 22.18 30.46
N ARG A 509 25.86 22.94 29.69
CA ARG A 509 26.94 22.40 28.86
C ARG A 509 28.28 22.97 29.32
N VAL A 510 29.34 22.24 28.99
CA VAL A 510 30.72 22.67 29.17
C VAL A 510 31.35 22.59 27.78
N PRO A 511 31.94 23.68 27.27
CA PRO A 511 32.68 23.61 26.03
C PRO A 511 33.89 22.70 26.23
N LYS A 512 34.16 21.85 25.25
CA LYS A 512 35.38 21.08 25.13
C LYS A 512 36.10 21.59 23.91
N LEU A 513 37.19 22.31 24.19
CA LEU A 513 38.04 22.92 23.19
C LEU A 513 39.11 21.92 22.79
N SER A 514 39.22 21.65 21.49
CA SER A 514 40.33 20.89 20.93
C SER A 514 41.08 21.76 19.93
N PRO A 515 42.41 21.72 19.89
CA PRO A 515 43.19 22.61 19.04
C PRO A 515 42.99 22.28 17.55
N ASN A 516 42.73 23.30 16.74
CA ASN A 516 42.70 23.18 15.28
C ASN A 516 44.11 23.39 14.72
N PHE A 517 44.86 22.30 14.59
CA PHE A 517 46.23 22.34 14.08
C PHE A 517 46.36 22.91 12.66
N ARG A 518 45.30 22.86 11.84
CA ARG A 518 45.31 23.45 10.49
C ARG A 518 45.32 24.97 10.51
N ALA A 519 44.70 25.59 11.50
CA ALA A 519 44.70 27.04 11.70
C ALA A 519 45.93 27.51 12.51
N LEU A 520 46.26 26.80 13.59
CA LEU A 520 47.40 27.13 14.46
C LEU A 520 48.76 27.00 13.74
N GLY A 521 48.92 25.97 12.89
CA GLY A 521 50.20 25.63 12.25
C GLY A 521 50.79 26.74 11.37
N PRO A 522 50.06 27.24 10.35
CA PRO A 522 50.55 28.32 9.49
C PRO A 522 50.84 29.63 10.21
N ARG A 523 50.13 29.92 11.31
CA ARG A 523 50.22 31.20 12.04
C ARG A 523 51.29 31.19 13.13
N LEU A 524 51.44 30.08 13.85
CA LEU A 524 52.31 29.99 15.03
C LEU A 524 53.55 29.11 14.84
N GLY A 525 53.65 28.39 13.71
CA GLY A 525 54.82 27.57 13.35
C GLY A 525 55.29 26.67 14.50
N PRO A 526 56.54 26.80 14.99
CA PRO A 526 57.07 25.96 16.07
C PRO A 526 56.34 26.12 17.43
N LEU A 527 55.59 27.20 17.63
CA LEU A 527 54.80 27.44 18.84
C LEU A 527 53.43 26.75 18.82
N ALA A 528 52.97 26.25 17.66
CA ALA A 528 51.64 25.65 17.52
C ALA A 528 51.40 24.46 18.48
N GLN A 529 52.42 23.65 18.74
CA GLN A 529 52.34 22.53 19.69
C GLN A 529 52.20 23.01 21.14
N LYS A 530 52.91 24.09 21.51
CA LYS A 530 52.79 24.69 22.84
C LYS A 530 51.43 25.37 23.02
N ALA A 531 50.95 26.08 22.01
CA ALA A 531 49.61 26.67 22.01
C ALA A 531 48.51 25.61 22.12
N ALA A 532 48.63 24.50 21.39
CA ALA A 532 47.70 23.37 21.48
C ALA A 532 47.64 22.73 22.88
N ALA A 533 48.81 22.58 23.53
CA ALA A 533 48.89 22.09 24.90
C ALA A 533 48.26 23.09 25.89
N ALA A 534 48.49 24.39 25.71
CA ALA A 534 47.89 25.45 26.53
C ALA A 534 46.37 25.53 26.37
N ILE A 535 45.84 25.42 25.14
CA ILE A 535 44.40 25.34 24.86
C ILE A 535 43.77 24.15 25.61
N SER A 536 44.46 23.00 25.61
CA SER A 536 43.97 21.79 26.26
C SER A 536 44.08 21.82 27.79
N ALA A 537 44.96 22.67 28.34
CA ALA A 537 45.21 22.79 29.78
C ALA A 537 44.47 23.95 30.46
N THR A 538 44.03 24.95 29.69
CA THR A 538 43.25 26.10 30.18
C THR A 538 41.83 25.68 30.50
N ASP A 539 41.17 26.34 31.47
CA ASP A 539 39.75 26.14 31.72
C ASP A 539 38.94 26.43 30.44
N PRO A 540 38.28 25.40 29.85
CA PRO A 540 37.56 25.56 28.59
C PRO A 540 36.45 26.60 28.66
N ARG A 541 35.82 26.80 29.83
CA ARG A 541 34.76 27.80 30.02
C ARG A 541 35.32 29.22 29.97
N ALA A 542 36.39 29.49 30.71
CA ALA A 542 37.06 30.79 30.67
C ALA A 542 37.58 31.12 29.25
N LEU A 543 38.28 30.18 28.62
CA LEU A 543 38.85 30.38 27.28
C LEU A 543 37.78 30.56 26.20
N TRP A 544 36.72 29.73 26.20
CA TRP A 544 35.62 29.91 25.25
C TRP A 544 34.84 31.20 25.51
N GLY A 545 34.64 31.59 26.78
CA GLY A 545 33.99 32.85 27.13
C GLY A 545 34.71 34.06 26.56
N GLU A 546 36.03 34.12 26.69
CA GLU A 546 36.87 35.18 26.13
C GLU A 546 36.84 35.17 24.59
N LEU A 547 36.98 33.99 23.96
CA LEU A 547 36.89 33.83 22.51
C LEU A 547 35.52 34.19 21.93
N ALA A 548 34.42 33.85 22.62
CA ALA A 548 33.06 34.12 22.16
C ALA A 548 32.68 35.59 22.30
N GLN A 549 33.16 36.28 23.35
CA GLN A 549 32.86 37.69 23.59
C GLN A 549 33.80 38.66 22.85
N MET A 550 35.10 38.36 22.81
CA MET A 550 36.13 39.28 22.30
C MET A 550 36.70 38.86 20.95
N GLY A 551 36.37 37.66 20.45
CA GLY A 551 36.89 37.10 19.20
C GLY A 551 38.32 36.54 19.30
N LYS A 552 39.01 36.80 20.42
CA LYS A 552 40.39 36.41 20.66
C LYS A 552 40.68 36.24 22.16
N ALA A 553 41.67 35.43 22.48
CA ALA A 553 42.16 35.21 23.85
C ALA A 553 43.69 35.11 23.87
N SER A 554 44.34 35.56 24.94
CA SER A 554 45.81 35.48 25.09
C SER A 554 46.22 34.27 25.91
N LEU A 555 47.12 33.44 25.37
CA LEU A 555 47.69 32.29 26.06
C LEU A 555 49.17 32.54 26.41
N ASP A 556 49.53 32.29 27.67
CA ASP A 556 50.94 32.31 28.12
C ASP A 556 51.60 30.96 27.85
N LEU A 557 52.63 30.94 26.99
CA LEU A 557 53.39 29.75 26.64
C LEU A 557 54.76 29.68 27.35
N GLY A 558 54.82 30.14 28.60
CA GLY A 558 56.04 30.12 29.42
C GLY A 558 56.90 31.38 29.24
N GLY A 559 56.25 32.55 29.24
CA GLY A 559 56.88 33.86 29.07
C GLY A 559 56.66 34.52 27.71
N GLU A 560 55.99 33.82 26.78
CA GLU A 560 55.63 34.32 25.44
C GLU A 560 54.11 34.31 25.29
N GLN A 561 53.51 35.49 25.08
CA GLN A 561 52.07 35.66 24.93
C GLN A 561 51.66 35.45 23.48
N VAL A 562 50.72 34.52 23.26
CA VAL A 562 50.23 34.20 21.93
C VAL A 562 48.71 34.38 21.88
N GLU A 563 48.25 35.17 20.91
CA GLU A 563 46.83 35.38 20.67
C GLU A 563 46.23 34.18 19.92
N VAL A 564 45.12 33.61 20.41
CA VAL A 564 44.32 32.59 19.74
C VAL A 564 42.93 33.12 19.42
N THR A 565 42.33 32.61 18.34
CA THR A 565 41.03 33.03 17.82
C THR A 565 40.05 31.84 17.77
N GLN A 566 38.79 32.08 17.43
CA GLN A 566 37.80 30.99 17.29
C GLN A 566 38.19 29.97 16.21
N GLU A 567 38.92 30.37 15.17
CA GLU A 567 39.35 29.46 14.09
C GLU A 567 40.45 28.48 14.56
N ASP A 568 41.17 28.84 15.62
CA ASP A 568 42.26 28.04 16.20
C ASP A 568 41.76 26.91 17.11
N VAL A 569 40.46 26.86 17.41
CA VAL A 569 39.84 25.86 18.27
C VAL A 569 38.64 25.20 17.62
N HIS A 570 38.54 23.89 17.76
CA HIS A 570 37.30 23.15 17.52
C HIS A 570 36.53 23.09 18.84
N VAL A 571 35.33 23.65 18.86
CA VAL A 571 34.41 23.56 19.99
C VAL A 571 33.50 22.34 19.82
N SER A 572 33.49 21.49 20.84
CA SER A 572 32.45 20.49 21.07
C SER A 572 31.80 20.77 22.43
N TRP A 573 30.61 20.24 22.68
CA TRP A 573 29.90 20.48 23.94
C TRP A 573 29.70 19.16 24.68
N GLU A 574 30.09 19.14 25.95
CA GLU A 574 29.80 18.04 26.88
C GLU A 574 28.76 18.51 27.91
N ALA A 575 28.00 17.59 28.49
CA ALA A 575 27.06 17.95 29.55
C ALA A 575 27.80 18.38 30.81
N ALA A 576 27.31 19.40 31.51
CA ALA A 576 27.85 19.83 32.79
C ALA A 576 27.73 18.70 33.84
N PRO A 577 28.64 18.64 34.83
CA PRO A 577 28.56 17.62 35.88
C PRO A 577 27.16 17.58 36.53
N GLY A 578 26.58 16.38 36.60
CA GLY A 578 25.22 16.16 37.13
C GLY A 578 24.10 16.28 36.10
N PHE A 579 24.40 16.66 34.85
CA PHE A 579 23.43 16.77 33.76
C PHE A 579 23.72 15.77 32.64
N VAL A 580 22.66 15.44 31.90
CA VAL A 580 22.75 14.80 30.59
C VAL A 580 21.97 15.65 29.61
N VAL A 581 22.58 15.95 28.47
CA VAL A 581 21.98 16.79 27.45
C VAL A 581 21.85 15.98 26.18
N LEU A 582 20.65 15.96 25.61
CA LEU A 582 20.38 15.47 24.26
C LEU A 582 19.84 16.59 23.40
N ALA A 583 20.15 16.52 22.11
CA ALA A 583 19.62 17.38 21.08
C ALA A 583 19.09 16.50 19.94
N GLU A 584 18.15 17.02 19.15
CA GLU A 584 17.78 16.45 17.87
C GLU A 584 19.00 16.47 16.93
N PRO A 585 19.04 15.62 15.89
CA PRO A 585 20.11 15.62 14.89
C PRO A 585 20.37 17.00 14.27
N GLU A 586 19.37 17.88 14.29
CA GLU A 586 19.39 19.25 13.75
C GLU A 586 19.73 20.33 14.80
N GLY A 587 20.02 19.95 16.05
CA GLY A 587 20.75 20.80 17.00
C GLY A 587 19.94 21.64 18.00
N GLU A 588 18.61 21.71 17.91
CA GLU A 588 17.78 22.52 18.82
C GLU A 588 16.66 21.68 19.47
N VAL A 589 16.67 21.52 20.80
CA VAL A 589 15.63 20.81 21.58
C VAL A 589 14.96 21.68 22.59
#